data_AF-A0A8S4QJH1-F1
#
_entry.id   AF-A0A8S4QJH1-F1
#
_cell.length_a   1.000
_cell.length_b   1.000
_cell.length_c   1.000
_cell.angle_alpha   90.00
_cell.angle_beta   90.00
_cell.angle_gamma   90.00
#
_symmetry.space_group_name_H-M   'P 1'
#
loop_
_entity.id
_entity.type
_entity.pdbx_description
1 polymer ?
#
loop_
_entity_poly.entity_id
_entity_poly.type
_entity_poly.pdbx_seq_one_letter_code
_entity_poly.pdbx_strand_id
1 'polypeptide(L)' 'MRDIRYKWNEGPNSVGVSSEVSLPQFKVLGHRQRAMEISLTT' A
#
# COMPACT_ATOMS: atom_id res chain seq x y z
N MET A 1 14.49 -11.43 -19.88
CA MET A 1 13.70 -11.23 -18.65
C MET A 1 12.83 -9.99 -18.84
N ARG A 2 11.54 -10.06 -18.53
CA ARG A 2 10.65 -8.89 -18.48
C ARG A 2 10.38 -8.59 -17.02
N ASP A 3 10.79 -7.42 -16.55
CA ASP A 3 10.54 -7.00 -15.18
C ASP A 3 9.05 -6.71 -14.97
N ILE A 4 8.49 -7.11 -13.83
CA ILE A 4 7.11 -6.79 -13.45
C ILE A 4 7.16 -5.62 -12.46
N ARG A 5 6.44 -4.55 -12.79
CA ARG A 5 6.30 -3.35 -11.94
C ARG A 5 4.89 -3.26 -11.38
N TYR A 6 4.79 -3.26 -10.05
CA TYR A 6 3.54 -3.00 -9.36
C TYR A 6 3.44 -1.51 -9.03
N LYS A 7 2.28 -0.90 -9.35
CA LYS A 7 1.98 0.50 -9.00
C LYS A 7 0.63 0.60 -8.31
N TRP A 8 0.53 1.56 -7.40
CA TRP A 8 -0.73 2.02 -6.83
C TRP A 8 -1.50 2.80 -7.92
N ASN A 9 -2.71 2.35 -8.27
CA ASN A 9 -3.43 2.88 -9.43
C ASN A 9 -3.84 4.36 -9.26
N GLU A 10 -4.29 4.72 -8.06
CA GLU A 10 -4.73 6.07 -7.70
C GLU A 10 -3.68 6.85 -6.88
N GLY A 11 -2.42 6.41 -6.95
CA GLY A 11 -1.32 7.00 -6.19
C GLY A 11 -1.67 7.12 -4.69
N PRO A 12 -1.55 8.31 -4.06
CA PRO A 12 -1.82 8.51 -2.63
C PRO A 12 -3.21 8.07 -2.15
N ASN A 13 -4.21 8.07 -3.04
CA ASN A 13 -5.60 7.73 -2.69
C ASN A 13 -5.89 6.23 -2.80
N SER A 14 -4.94 5.42 -3.30
CA SER A 14 -5.16 3.98 -3.56
C SER A 14 -5.38 3.13 -2.32
N VAL A 15 -4.99 3.64 -1.15
CA VAL A 15 -5.17 3.00 0.15
C VAL A 15 -5.73 4.06 1.07
N GLY A 16 -6.75 3.69 1.84
CA GLY A 16 -7.30 4.50 2.90
C GLY A 16 -7.57 3.63 4.12
N VAL A 17 -7.77 4.27 5.27
CA VAL A 17 -8.23 3.59 6.48
C VAL A 17 -9.73 3.83 6.59
N SER A 18 -10.52 2.76 6.63
CA SER A 18 -11.96 2.88 6.86
C SER A 18 -12.22 3.45 8.26
N SER A 19 -13.14 4.42 8.34
CA SER A 19 -13.60 4.99 9.61
C SER A 19 -14.28 3.98 10.52
N GLU A 20 -14.74 2.85 9.97
CA GLU A 20 -15.39 1.77 10.72
C GLU A 20 -14.38 0.84 11.42
N VAL A 21 -13.10 0.90 11.04
CA VAL A 21 -12.04 0.11 11.66
C VAL A 21 -11.50 0.88 12.87
N SER A 22 -12.14 0.69 14.02
CA SER A 22 -11.60 1.15 15.31
C SER A 22 -10.85 0.03 16.00
N LEU A 23 -9.58 0.23 16.33
CA LEU A 23 -8.83 -0.71 17.15
C LEU A 23 -9.06 -0.37 18.63
N PRO A 24 -9.38 -1.35 19.50
CA PRO A 24 -9.81 -1.08 20.87
C PRO A 24 -8.74 -0.42 21.76
N GLN A 25 -7.47 -0.58 21.42
CA GLN A 25 -6.34 -0.03 22.19
C GLN A 25 -5.47 0.94 21.37
N PHE A 26 -5.78 1.14 20.08
CA PHE A 26 -4.90 1.87 19.18
C PHE A 26 -5.66 2.89 18.34
N LYS A 27 -5.08 4.08 18.23
CA LYS A 27 -5.53 5.10 17.29
C LYS A 27 -4.68 5.04 16.03
N VAL A 28 -5.30 4.73 14.90
CA VAL A 28 -4.62 4.80 13.60
C VAL A 28 -4.47 6.28 13.22
N LEU A 29 -3.23 6.78 13.18
CA LEU A 29 -2.94 8.18 12.84
C LEU A 29 -2.85 8.42 11.32
N GLY A 30 -2.70 7.34 10.54
CA GLY A 30 -2.59 7.38 9.09
C GLY A 30 -2.00 6.09 8.55
N HIS A 31 -1.72 6.08 7.25
CA HIS A 31 -1.04 4.97 6.57
C HIS A 31 0.04 5.50 5.63
N ARG A 32 1.00 4.65 5.28
CA ARG A 32 2.02 4.95 4.27
C ARG A 32 2.03 3.87 3.21
N GLN A 33 1.95 4.27 1.96
CA GLN A 33 2.09 3.37 0.81
C GLN A 33 3.56 3.37 0.34
N ARG A 34 4.06 2.19 -0.03
CA ARG A 34 5.34 2.04 -0.73
C ARG A 34 5.09 1.29 -2.03
N ALA A 35 5.67 1.78 -3.12
CA ALA A 35 5.75 1.00 -4.35
C ALA A 35 6.90 -0.01 -4.19
N MET A 36 6.66 -1.26 -4.57
CA MET A 36 7.68 -2.30 -4.61
C MET A 36 7.88 -2.75 -6.05
N GLU A 37 9.14 -2.81 -6.46
CA GLU A 37 9.56 -3.41 -7.71
C GLU A 37 10.29 -4.70 -7.38
N ILE A 38 9.90 -5.80 -8.02
CA ILE A 38 10.52 -7.11 -7.81
C ILE A 38 11.20 -7.48 -9.13
N SER A 39 12.52 -7.51 -9.12
CA SER A 39 13.32 -8.02 -10.24
C SER A 39 13.19 -9.53 -10.30
N LEU A 40 12.73 -10.05 -11.44
CA LEU A 40 12.63 -11.49 -11.67
C LEU A 40 13.97 -12.01 -12.16
N THR A 41 14.78 -12.60 -11.27
CA THR A 41 15.98 -13.34 -11.65
C THR A 41 15.60 -14.77 -12.07
N THR A 42 16.11 -15.22 -13.21
CA THR A 42 15.97 -16.62 -13.67
C THR A 42 17.13 -17.45 -13.14
#